data_AF-A0A1L8ZD21-F1
#
_entry.id   AF-A0A1L8ZD21-F1
#
_cell.length_a   1.000
_cell.length_b   1.000
_cell.length_c   1.000
_cell.angle_alpha   90.00
_cell.angle_beta   90.00
_cell.angle_gamma   90.00
#
_symmetry.space_group_name_H-M   'P 1'
#
loop_
_entity.id
_entity.type
_entity.pdbx_description
1 polymer ?
#
loop_
_entity_poly.entity_id
_entity_poly.type
_entity_poly.pdbx_seq_one_letter_code
_entity_poly.pdbx_strand_id
1 'polypeptide(L)' 'MEVALNIKEEAIETEGVVKESLPNTMFRVELKNKHIVLAHLSGKMRKHFIKIVPG' A
#
# COMPACT_ATOMS: atom_id res chain seq x y z
N MET A 1 -27.22 0.43 17.55
CA MET A 1 -26.09 1.37 17.64
C MET A 1 -24.92 0.55 18.13
N GLU A 2 -24.13 0.02 17.21
CA GLU A 2 -23.14 -1.02 17.52
C GLU A 2 -21.76 -0.53 17.11
N VAL A 3 -20.86 -0.51 18.10
CA VAL A 3 -19.53 0.08 18.08
C VAL A 3 -18.54 -1.07 17.84
N ALA A 4 -17.67 -0.97 16.84
CA ALA A 4 -16.62 -1.97 16.61
C ALA A 4 -15.23 -1.30 16.49
N LEU A 5 -14.55 -1.28 17.65
CA LEU A 5 -13.11 -1.42 17.90
C LEU A 5 -12.10 -0.72 16.96
N ASN A 6 -11.56 0.38 17.48
CA ASN A 6 -10.29 1.01 17.11
C ASN A 6 -9.11 0.22 17.70
N ILE A 7 -8.72 -0.91 17.10
CA ILE A 7 -7.36 -1.45 17.31
C ILE A 7 -6.49 -0.77 16.25
N LYS A 8 -6.11 0.48 16.50
CA LYS A 8 -5.07 1.15 15.70
C LYS A 8 -3.73 0.60 16.17
N GLU A 9 -3.38 -0.59 15.68
CA GLU A 9 -1.98 -0.97 15.61
C GLU A 9 -1.25 0.16 14.88
N GLU A 10 -0.18 0.67 15.47
CA GLU A 10 0.68 1.66 14.84
C GLU A 10 1.13 1.11 13.48
N ALA A 11 0.54 1.63 12.40
CA ALA A 11 0.93 1.23 11.06
C ALA A 11 2.39 1.64 10.88
N ILE A 12 3.26 0.65 10.69
CA ILE A 12 4.68 0.90 10.45
C ILE A 12 4.80 1.50 9.04
N GLU A 13 5.01 2.81 9.00
CA GLU A 13 5.29 3.51 7.75
C GLU A 13 6.71 3.19 7.31
N THR A 14 6.83 2.50 6.18
CA THR A 14 8.13 2.18 5.59
C THR A 14 8.17 2.67 4.16
N GLU A 15 9.30 3.25 3.78
CA GLU A 15 9.57 3.67 2.42
C GLU A 15 10.11 2.47 1.61
N GLY A 16 9.58 2.31 0.41
CA GLY A 16 10.03 1.30 -0.55
C GLY A 16 9.85 1.77 -1.98
N VAL A 17 10.51 1.09 -2.91
CA VAL A 17 10.46 1.39 -4.34
C VAL A 17 9.49 0.43 -5.02
N VAL A 18 8.54 0.97 -5.78
CA VAL A 18 7.64 0.14 -6.60
C VAL A 18 8.44 -0.43 -7.77
N LYS A 19 8.60 -1.76 -7.83
CA LYS A 19 9.31 -2.45 -8.92
C LYS A 19 8.39 -2.82 -10.07
N GLU A 20 7.20 -3.34 -9.75
CA GLU A 20 6.26 -3.85 -10.74
C GLU A 20 4.82 -3.56 -10.32
N SER A 21 3.97 -3.19 -11.27
CA SER A 21 2.52 -3.07 -11.06
C SER A 21 1.80 -4.26 -11.69
N LEU A 22 1.02 -4.99 -10.90
CA LEU A 22 0.15 -6.06 -11.40
C LEU A 22 -1.25 -5.49 -11.69
N PRO A 23 -1.98 -6.06 -12.68
CA PRO A 23 -3.30 -5.57 -13.09
C PRO A 23 -4.39 -5.66 -12.01
N ASN A 24 -4.16 -6.38 -10.91
CA ASN A 24 -5.11 -6.54 -9.80
C ASN A 24 -5.01 -5.44 -8.73
N THR A 25 -4.53 -4.23 -9.08
CA THR A 25 -4.23 -3.15 -8.11
C THR A 25 -3.26 -3.55 -7.00
N MET A 26 -2.43 -4.56 -7.28
CA MET A 26 -1.35 -5.01 -6.43
C MET A 26 -0.03 -4.49 -6.99
N PHE A 27 0.85 -4.02 -6.12
CA PHE A 27 2.14 -3.45 -6.45
C PHE A 27 3.21 -4.24 -5.72
N ARG A 28 4.25 -4.67 -6.44
CA ARG A 28 5.45 -5.20 -5.80
C ARG A 28 6.31 -4.04 -5.37
N VAL A 29 6.44 -3.90 -4.05
CA VAL A 29 7.27 -2.87 -3.43
C VAL A 29 8.47 -3.56 -2.83
N GLU A 30 9.66 -3.11 -3.22
CA GLU A 30 10.90 -3.51 -2.58
C GLU A 30 11.19 -2.53 -1.45
N LEU A 31 11.20 -3.03 -0.22
CA LEU A 31 11.61 -2.25 0.95
C LEU A 31 13.13 -2.10 0.97
N LYS A 32 13.62 -1.05 1.63
CA LYS A 32 15.07 -0.83 1.88
C LYS A 32 15.75 -2.04 2.54
N ASN A 33 14.98 -2.91 3.19
CA ASN A 33 15.45 -4.14 3.84
C ASN A 33 15.56 -5.35 2.87
N LYS A 34 15.51 -5.15 1.55
CA LYS A 34 15.51 -6.21 0.50
C LYS A 34 14.32 -7.17 0.55
N HIS A 35 13.27 -6.84 1.28
CA HIS A 35 12.02 -7.60 1.27
C HIS A 35 11.11 -7.08 0.17
N ILE A 36 10.63 -8.00 -0.67
CA ILE A 36 9.61 -7.72 -1.68
C ILE A 36 8.25 -7.97 -1.04
N VAL A 37 7.42 -6.95 -0.93
CA VAL A 37 6.06 -7.04 -0.40
C VAL A 37 5.03 -6.76 -1.49
N LEU A 38 3.86 -7.37 -1.34
CA LEU A 38 2.69 -7.07 -2.14
C LEU A 38 1.87 -5.98 -1.44
N ALA A 39 1.89 -4.78 -1.99
CA ALA A 39 1.07 -3.66 -1.54
C ALA A 39 -0.20 -3.56 -2.37
N HIS A 40 -1.30 -3.09 -1.77
CA HIS A 40 -2.54 -2.77 -2.47
C HIS A 40 -2.81 -1.26 -2.38
N LEU A 41 -3.57 -0.73 -3.33
CA LEU A 41 -3.95 0.67 -3.29
C LEU A 41 -4.84 0.95 -2.07
N SER A 42 -4.43 1.88 -1.20
CA SER A 42 -5.31 2.37 -0.14
C SER A 42 -6.52 3.09 -0.74
N GLY A 43 -7.71 2.91 -0.16
CA GLY A 43 -8.94 3.56 -0.61
C GLY A 43 -8.85 5.09 -0.66
N LYS A 44 -7.98 5.70 0.16
CA LYS A 44 -7.70 7.14 0.10
C LYS A 44 -7.03 7.58 -1.21
N MET A 45 -6.18 6.74 -1.81
CA MET A 45 -5.50 7.06 -3.07
C MET A 45 -6.48 7.06 -4.26
N ARG A 46 -7.51 6.19 -4.22
CA ARG A 46 -8.58 6.17 -5.21
C ARG A 46 -9.40 7.46 -5.21
N LYS A 47 -9.69 8.02 -4.03
CA LYS A 47 -10.39 9.31 -3.91
C LYS A 47 -9.59 10.48 -4.47
N HIS A 48 -8.26 10.43 -4.36
CA HIS A 48 -7.36 11.48 -4.86
C HIS A 48 -6.85 11.21 -6.28
N PHE A 49 -7.40 10.20 -6.98
CA PHE A 49 -7.01 9.81 -8.34
C PHE A 49 -5.50 9.66 -8.54
N ILE A 50 -4.78 9.17 -7.52
CA ILE A 50 -3.33 9.00 -7.59
C ILE A 50 -3.03 7.81 -8.50
N LYS A 51 -2.37 8.07 -9.63
CA LYS A 51 -1.88 7.03 -10.55
C LYS A 51 -0.49 6.59 -10.11
N ILE A 52 -0.31 5.29 -9.92
CA ILE A 52 1.01 4.68 -9.74
C ILE A 52 1.48 4.22 -11.11
N VAL A 53 2.57 4.81 -11.60
CA VAL A 53 3.22 4.41 -12.85
C VAL A 53 4.44 3.57 -12.46
N PRO A 54 4.54 2.30 -12.89
CA PRO A 54 5.77 1.52 -12.71
C PRO A 54 6.87 2.12 -13.60
N GLY A 55 8.04 2.42 -13.02
CA GLY A 55 9.17 3.01 -13.74
C GLY A 55 10.23 3.53 -12.79
#